data_AF-A0A2U1S3Z8-F1
#
_entry.id   AF-A0A2U1S3Z8-F1
#
_cell.length_a   1.000
_cell.length_b   1.000
_cell.length_c   1.000
_cell.angle_alpha   90.00
_cell.angle_beta   90.00
_cell.angle_gamma   90.00
#
_symmetry.space_group_name_H-M   'P 1'
#
loop_
_entity.id
_entity.type
_entity.pdbx_description
1 polymer ?
#
loop_
_entity_poly.entity_id
_entity_poly.type
_entity_poly.pdbx_seq_one_letter_code
_entity_poly.pdbx_strand_id
1 'polypeptide(L)'
;MIRAASALLLAVVLCVAVPAVAQQAPTSAAATPTRQVFQALMLGMMRDQVSKLVGSQGPMDLKQDVWGRWVPGAKPGEVEVLRVHFYDNRVFWIEYDAFGDSWVREEKGSSSEWVKAVMRRLRDNFDINPLK
;
A
#
# COMPACT_ATOMS: atom_id res chain seq x y z
N MET A 1 34.57 -62.44 7.80
CA MET A 1 35.24 -61.13 7.73
C MET A 1 34.17 -60.05 7.73
N ILE A 2 34.17 -59.17 8.74
CA ILE A 2 33.17 -58.12 8.98
C ILE A 2 33.74 -56.77 8.52
N ARG A 3 32.99 -56.02 7.70
CA ARG A 3 33.03 -54.55 7.52
C ARG A 3 31.64 -54.14 6.99
N ALA A 4 30.73 -53.51 7.73
CA ALA A 4 30.72 -52.17 8.33
C ALA A 4 30.56 -51.03 7.29
N ALA A 5 29.66 -50.09 7.64
CA ALA A 5 29.38 -48.77 7.07
C ALA A 5 28.44 -48.71 5.85
N SER A 6 27.51 -47.78 5.71
CA SER A 6 26.97 -46.71 6.58
C SER A 6 25.74 -46.14 5.86
N ALA A 7 24.80 -45.63 6.65
CA ALA A 7 23.57 -45.00 6.21
C ALA A 7 23.75 -43.79 5.27
N LEU A 8 22.82 -43.60 4.34
CA LEU A 8 22.30 -42.27 3.98
C LEU A 8 20.99 -42.38 3.20
N LEU A 9 19.89 -42.05 3.89
CA LEU A 9 18.62 -41.67 3.28
C LEU A 9 18.83 -40.41 2.43
N LEU A 10 18.23 -40.35 1.24
CA LEU A 10 17.81 -39.08 0.67
C LEU A 10 16.42 -39.23 0.02
N ALA A 11 15.43 -38.67 0.71
CA ALA A 11 14.07 -38.52 0.21
C ALA A 11 14.06 -37.50 -0.94
N VAL A 12 13.68 -37.94 -2.13
CA VAL A 12 13.41 -37.06 -3.27
C VAL A 12 11.99 -36.53 -3.11
N VAL A 13 11.88 -35.31 -2.58
CA VAL A 13 10.63 -34.55 -2.54
C VAL A 13 10.32 -34.07 -3.94
N LEU A 14 9.22 -34.57 -4.50
CA LEU A 14 8.66 -34.20 -5.80
C LEU A 14 8.29 -32.71 -5.82
N CYS A 15 8.81 -32.04 -6.85
CA CYS A 15 8.58 -30.65 -7.21
C CYS A 15 7.09 -30.39 -7.52
N VAL A 16 6.45 -29.50 -6.77
CA VAL A 16 5.26 -28.80 -7.23
C VAL A 16 5.74 -27.42 -7.69
N ALA A 17 5.97 -27.28 -8.99
CA ALA A 17 6.33 -26.02 -9.61
C ALA A 17 5.11 -25.09 -9.59
N VAL A 18 5.10 -24.15 -8.66
CA VAL A 18 4.28 -22.93 -8.79
C VAL A 18 4.91 -22.13 -9.93
N PRO A 19 4.15 -21.66 -10.95
CA PRO A 19 4.72 -20.80 -11.95
C PRO A 19 5.15 -19.51 -11.25
N ALA A 20 6.47 -19.32 -11.15
CA ALA A 20 7.05 -18.03 -10.83
C ALA A 20 6.63 -17.07 -11.94
N VAL A 21 5.58 -16.28 -11.70
CA VAL A 21 5.43 -15.00 -12.36
C VAL A 21 6.73 -14.27 -12.07
N ALA A 22 7.54 -14.07 -13.11
CA ALA A 22 8.78 -13.35 -13.01
C ALA A 22 8.50 -11.99 -12.37
N GLN A 23 8.91 -11.82 -11.12
CA GLN A 23 9.16 -10.50 -10.57
C GLN A 23 10.31 -9.94 -11.41
N GLN A 24 9.97 -9.30 -12.53
CA GLN A 24 10.86 -8.37 -13.17
C GLN A 24 11.26 -7.37 -12.09
N ALA A 25 12.54 -7.40 -11.72
CA ALA A 25 13.13 -6.36 -10.90
C ALA A 25 12.73 -5.02 -11.55
N PRO A 26 12.17 -4.07 -10.78
CA PRO A 26 11.75 -2.81 -11.35
C PRO A 26 12.98 -2.18 -11.99
N THR A 27 12.93 -2.01 -13.32
CA THR A 27 13.83 -1.11 -14.02
C THR A 27 13.67 0.23 -13.32
N SER A 28 14.73 0.70 -12.68
CA SER A 28 14.72 1.92 -11.87
C SER A 28 14.55 3.12 -12.79
N ALA A 29 13.33 3.34 -13.26
CA ALA A 29 12.88 4.62 -13.75
C ALA A 29 13.05 5.59 -12.58
N ALA A 30 13.63 6.77 -12.83
CA ALA A 30 13.76 7.79 -11.80
C ALA A 30 12.40 7.99 -11.11
N ALA A 31 12.34 7.77 -9.79
CA ALA A 31 11.08 7.79 -9.07
C ALA A 31 10.44 9.17 -9.19
N THR A 32 9.22 9.23 -9.72
CA THR A 32 8.45 10.47 -9.80
C THR A 32 8.24 11.07 -8.42
N PRO A 33 8.01 12.39 -8.30
CA PRO A 33 7.68 13.00 -7.01
C PRO A 33 6.49 12.32 -6.30
N THR A 34 5.48 11.88 -7.06
CA THR A 34 4.31 11.17 -6.52
C THR A 34 4.68 9.78 -6.03
N ARG A 35 5.54 9.03 -6.74
CA ARG A 35 6.09 7.77 -6.26
C ARG A 35 6.90 7.94 -4.97
N GLN A 36 7.73 8.98 -4.87
CA GLN A 36 8.52 9.28 -3.67
C GLN A 36 7.62 9.59 -2.46
N VAL A 37 6.57 10.39 -2.67
CA VAL A 37 5.59 10.68 -1.62
C VAL A 37 4.85 9.41 -1.20
N PHE A 38 4.41 8.56 -2.15
CA PHE A 38 3.81 7.28 -1.82
C PHE A 38 4.74 6.44 -0.94
N GLN A 39 6.03 6.34 -1.29
CA GLN A 39 7.01 5.59 -0.50
C GLN A 39 7.18 6.14 0.92
N ALA A 40 7.20 7.47 1.07
CA ALA A 40 7.31 8.14 2.37
C ALA A 40 6.06 7.97 3.26
N LEU A 41 4.86 7.89 2.68
CA LEU A 41 3.61 7.76 3.43
C LEU A 41 3.53 6.45 4.22
N MET A 42 2.98 6.54 5.43
CA MET A 42 2.81 5.40 6.34
C MET A 42 1.44 5.46 7.00
N LEU A 43 0.91 4.28 7.32
CA LEU A 43 -0.29 4.16 8.14
C LEU A 43 -0.07 4.82 9.51
N GLY A 44 -1.12 5.43 10.05
CA GLY A 44 -1.11 6.11 11.36
C GLY A 44 -0.57 7.54 11.36
N MET A 45 0.03 8.01 10.25
CA MET A 45 0.46 9.41 10.09
C MET A 45 -0.70 10.38 10.31
N MET A 46 -0.42 11.50 10.96
CA MET A 46 -1.39 12.57 11.17
C MET A 46 -1.63 13.36 9.88
N ARG A 47 -2.83 13.95 9.71
CA ARG A 47 -3.14 14.81 8.54
C ARG A 47 -2.12 15.93 8.36
N ASP A 48 -1.68 16.57 9.43
CA ASP A 48 -0.69 17.66 9.37
C ASP A 48 0.70 17.20 8.92
N GLN A 49 1.03 15.92 9.11
CA GLN A 49 2.26 15.34 8.58
C GLN A 49 2.10 15.07 7.08
N VAL A 50 0.95 14.55 6.68
CA VAL A 50 0.65 14.31 5.26
C VAL A 50 0.58 15.62 4.49
N SER A 51 -0.06 16.68 5.01
CA SER A 51 -0.17 17.98 4.33
C SER A 51 1.20 18.58 4.01
N LYS A 52 2.19 18.39 4.90
CA LYS A 52 3.58 18.81 4.69
C LYS A 52 4.26 17.98 3.60
N LEU A 53 4.02 16.66 3.57
CA LEU A 53 4.60 15.76 2.57
C LEU A 53 4.02 16.02 1.16
N VAL A 54 2.73 16.27 1.07
CA VAL A 54 2.02 16.45 -0.21
C VAL A 54 1.92 17.90 -0.65
N GLY A 55 2.40 18.86 0.15
CA GLY A 55 2.20 20.29 -0.08
C GLY A 55 2.74 20.78 -1.43
N SER A 56 3.83 20.17 -1.93
CA SER A 56 4.36 20.45 -3.28
C SER A 56 3.47 19.90 -4.41
N GLN A 57 2.57 18.96 -4.11
CA GLN A 57 1.61 18.35 -5.04
C GLN A 57 0.21 19.00 -4.99
N GLY A 58 0.05 20.00 -4.13
CA GLY A 58 -1.14 20.84 -4.06
C GLY A 58 -1.75 20.94 -2.66
N PRO A 59 -2.72 21.84 -2.48
CA PRO A 59 -3.36 22.05 -1.19
C PRO A 59 -4.15 20.81 -0.75
N MET A 60 -4.06 20.50 0.54
CA MET A 60 -4.85 19.48 1.20
C MET A 60 -5.75 20.15 2.24
N ASP A 61 -7.07 20.07 2.06
CA ASP A 61 -8.02 20.40 3.11
C ASP A 61 -7.88 19.39 4.27
N LEU A 62 -7.69 19.88 5.49
CA LEU A 62 -7.53 19.05 6.68
C LEU A 62 -8.87 18.45 7.16
N LYS A 63 -10.01 18.89 6.61
CA LYS A 63 -11.34 18.37 6.97
C LYS A 63 -11.82 17.22 6.08
N GLN A 64 -11.20 16.98 4.92
CA GLN A 64 -11.67 15.96 3.98
C GLN A 64 -11.30 14.55 4.42
N ASP A 65 -12.16 13.56 4.29
CA ASP A 65 -11.83 12.17 4.69
C ASP A 65 -10.88 11.44 3.72
N VAL A 66 -10.81 11.90 2.49
CA VAL A 66 -9.94 11.34 1.45
C VAL A 66 -9.31 12.50 0.69
N TRP A 67 -7.99 12.48 0.56
CA TRP A 67 -7.25 13.38 -0.32
C TRP A 67 -6.70 12.57 -1.49
N GLY A 68 -6.69 13.15 -2.69
CA GLY A 68 -6.00 12.53 -3.81
C GLY A 68 -5.80 13.45 -4.99
N ARG A 69 -4.87 13.08 -5.86
CA ARG A 69 -4.47 13.84 -7.05
C ARG A 69 -4.19 12.91 -8.21
N TRP A 70 -4.50 13.41 -9.40
CA TRP A 70 -4.04 12.89 -10.68
C TRP A 70 -2.93 13.81 -11.16
N VAL A 71 -1.78 13.25 -11.52
CA VAL A 71 -0.63 14.01 -12.01
C VAL A 71 -0.05 13.35 -13.26
N PRO A 72 0.66 14.11 -14.12
CA PRO A 72 1.46 13.51 -15.18
C PRO A 72 2.46 12.50 -14.62
N GLY A 73 2.59 11.35 -15.29
CA GLY A 73 3.56 10.31 -14.95
C GLY A 73 4.98 10.64 -15.41
N ALA A 74 5.86 9.63 -15.39
CA ALA A 74 7.27 9.80 -15.74
C ALA A 74 7.49 10.16 -17.22
N LYS A 75 6.60 9.71 -18.11
CA LYS A 75 6.65 10.00 -19.55
C LYS A 75 5.37 10.70 -20.05
N PRO A 76 5.45 11.44 -21.17
CA PRO A 76 4.26 11.96 -21.83
C PRO A 76 3.24 10.85 -22.12
N GLY A 77 1.97 11.11 -21.77
CA GLY A 77 0.88 10.14 -21.90
C GLY A 77 0.71 9.19 -20.71
N GLU A 78 1.67 9.15 -19.76
CA GLU A 78 1.50 8.43 -18.49
C GLU A 78 0.80 9.32 -17.45
N VAL A 79 0.08 8.68 -16.53
CA VAL A 79 -0.65 9.34 -15.44
C VAL A 79 -0.45 8.58 -14.14
N GLU A 80 -0.21 9.29 -13.05
CA GLU A 80 -0.14 8.73 -11.71
C GLU A 80 -1.24 9.28 -10.81
N VAL A 81 -1.73 8.43 -9.92
CA VAL A 81 -2.78 8.76 -8.96
C VAL A 81 -2.34 8.34 -7.58
N LEU A 82 -2.39 9.28 -6.64
CA LEU A 82 -2.16 9.03 -5.23
C LEU A 82 -3.44 9.38 -4.47
N ARG A 83 -3.95 8.43 -3.67
CA ARG A 83 -5.07 8.64 -2.75
C ARG A 83 -4.63 8.29 -1.32
N VAL A 84 -5.01 9.14 -0.37
CA VAL A 84 -4.73 8.98 1.05
C VAL A 84 -6.05 9.11 1.80
N HIS A 85 -6.40 8.07 2.56
CA HIS A 85 -7.64 8.00 3.30
C HIS A 85 -7.35 8.16 4.78
N PHE A 86 -8.21 8.96 5.42
CA PHE A 86 -8.05 9.34 6.80
C PHE A 86 -9.26 8.94 7.63
N TYR A 87 -8.98 8.53 8.86
CA TYR A 87 -9.96 8.28 9.89
C TYR A 87 -9.39 8.79 11.22
N ASP A 88 -10.18 9.53 12.00
CA ASP A 88 -9.75 10.10 13.28
C ASP A 88 -8.39 10.84 13.17
N ASN A 89 -8.29 11.72 12.17
CA ASN A 89 -7.09 12.51 11.88
C ASN A 89 -5.82 11.69 11.50
N ARG A 90 -5.95 10.39 11.22
CA ARG A 90 -4.84 9.49 10.90
C ARG A 90 -5.04 8.77 9.58
N VAL A 91 -3.94 8.52 8.87
CA VAL A 91 -3.94 7.70 7.65
C VAL A 91 -4.27 6.24 8.00
N PHE A 92 -5.24 5.65 7.32
CA PHE A 92 -5.56 4.22 7.48
C PHE A 92 -5.47 3.44 6.17
N TRP A 93 -5.44 4.13 5.03
CA TRP A 93 -5.32 3.52 3.71
C TRP A 93 -4.65 4.47 2.73
N ILE A 94 -3.77 3.95 1.87
CA ILE A 94 -3.06 4.69 0.83
C ILE A 94 -3.10 3.87 -0.45
N GLU A 95 -3.41 4.51 -1.57
CA GLU A 95 -3.44 3.88 -2.90
C GLU A 95 -2.55 4.68 -3.86
N TYR A 96 -1.77 3.95 -4.65
CA TYR A 96 -0.98 4.47 -5.74
C TYR A 96 -1.30 3.68 -7.01
N ASP A 97 -1.82 4.36 -8.02
CA ASP A 97 -2.00 3.80 -9.35
C ASP A 97 -1.09 4.54 -10.35
N ALA A 98 -0.46 3.80 -11.25
CA ALA A 98 0.26 4.35 -12.41
C ALA A 98 -0.32 3.75 -13.69
N PHE A 99 -0.68 4.63 -14.63
CA PHE A 99 -1.28 4.30 -15.91
C PHE A 99 -0.33 4.69 -17.04
N GLY A 100 0.04 3.71 -17.86
CA GLY A 100 0.82 3.88 -19.09
C GLY A 100 0.53 2.72 -20.03
N ASP A 101 1.57 2.11 -20.59
CA ASP A 101 1.44 0.88 -21.40
C ASP A 101 0.86 -0.30 -20.60
N SER A 102 0.97 -0.24 -19.28
CA SER A 102 0.33 -1.15 -18.33
C SER A 102 -0.25 -0.37 -17.15
N TRP A 103 -1.13 -1.02 -16.40
CA TRP A 103 -1.63 -0.52 -15.13
C TRP A 103 -0.88 -1.18 -13.98
N VAL A 104 -0.28 -0.34 -13.13
CA VAL A 104 0.36 -0.76 -11.89
C VAL A 104 -0.41 -0.17 -10.72
N ARG A 105 -0.75 -1.02 -9.75
CA ARG A 105 -1.43 -0.61 -8.51
C ARG A 105 -0.68 -1.11 -7.29
N GLU A 106 -0.49 -0.21 -6.33
CA GLU A 106 0.09 -0.52 -5.03
C GLU A 106 -0.73 0.14 -3.92
N GLU A 107 -0.83 -0.54 -2.79
CA GLU A 107 -1.65 -0.11 -1.66
C GLU A 107 -0.88 -0.31 -0.35
N LYS A 108 -1.12 0.59 0.61
CA LYS A 108 -0.69 0.42 1.99
C LYS A 108 -1.93 0.46 2.86
N GLY A 109 -2.21 -0.64 3.55
CA GLY A 109 -3.36 -0.77 4.42
C GLY A 109 -3.73 -2.23 4.68
N SER A 110 -4.65 -2.43 5.61
CA SER A 110 -5.26 -3.73 5.86
C SER A 110 -6.77 -3.57 5.91
N SER A 111 -7.50 -4.56 5.38
CA SER A 111 -8.95 -4.65 5.52
C SER A 111 -9.40 -4.55 6.99
N SER A 112 -8.58 -5.04 7.94
CA SER A 112 -8.86 -4.94 9.37
C SER A 112 -8.89 -3.49 9.89
N GLU A 113 -7.98 -2.63 9.44
CA GLU A 113 -7.94 -1.21 9.80
C GLU A 113 -9.07 -0.44 9.11
N TRP A 114 -9.38 -0.79 7.86
CA TRP A 114 -10.55 -0.26 7.15
C TRP A 114 -11.86 -0.59 7.89
N VAL A 115 -12.07 -1.85 8.29
CA VAL A 115 -13.25 -2.26 9.06
C VAL A 115 -13.31 -1.52 10.40
N LYS A 116 -12.20 -1.40 11.14
CA LYS A 116 -12.18 -0.64 12.40
C LYS A 116 -12.55 0.82 12.21
N ALA A 117 -12.08 1.46 11.14
CA ALA A 117 -12.41 2.84 10.80
C ALA A 117 -13.91 2.99 10.48
N VAL A 118 -14.46 2.10 9.65
CA VAL A 118 -15.90 2.07 9.33
C VAL A 118 -16.75 1.85 10.57
N MET A 119 -16.40 0.88 11.41
CA MET A 119 -17.17 0.56 12.63
C MET A 119 -17.12 1.68 13.66
N ARG A 120 -16.01 2.40 13.77
CA ARG A 120 -15.95 3.59 14.63
C ARG A 120 -16.74 4.76 14.03
N ARG A 121 -16.70 5.03 12.71
CA ARG A 121 -17.60 6.02 12.07
C ARG A 121 -19.07 5.74 12.35
N LEU A 122 -19.48 4.48 12.22
CA LEU A 122 -20.86 4.09 12.52
C LEU A 122 -21.19 4.33 13.99
N ARG A 123 -20.28 4.00 14.91
CA ARG A 123 -20.47 4.29 16.34
C ARG A 123 -20.63 5.79 16.60
N ASP A 124 -19.75 6.61 16.04
CA ASP A 124 -19.73 8.07 16.25
C ASP A 124 -20.98 8.74 15.67
N ASN A 125 -21.49 8.23 14.54
CA ASN A 125 -22.66 8.79 13.85
C ASN A 125 -24.00 8.35 14.46
N PHE A 126 -24.06 7.18 15.10
CA PHE A 126 -25.29 6.60 15.62
C PHE A 126 -25.36 6.59 17.15
N ASP A 127 -24.38 7.19 17.84
CA ASP A 127 -24.29 7.27 19.31
C ASP A 127 -24.50 5.89 19.98
N ILE A 128 -24.05 4.82 19.30
CA ILE A 128 -24.24 3.44 19.74
C ILE A 128 -23.30 3.20 20.90
N ASN A 129 -23.81 3.41 22.11
CA ASN A 129 -23.12 3.13 23.34
C ASN A 129 -23.41 1.66 23.71
N PRO A 130 -22.46 0.72 23.60
CA PRO A 130 -22.71 -0.70 23.89
C PRO A 130 -22.90 -0.98 25.41
N LEU A 131 -22.96 0.06 26.23
CA LEU A 131 -23.04 0.02 27.69
C LEU A 131 -24.26 0.77 28.26
N LYS A 132 -25.27 1.07 27.43
CA LYS A 132 -26.50 1.73 27.87
C LYS A 132 -27.73 0.90 27.56
#